data_AF-A0A962NH41-F1
#
_entry.id   AF-A0A962NH41-F1
#
_cell.length_a   1.000
_cell.length_b   1.000
_cell.length_c   1.000
_cell.angle_alpha   90.00
_cell.angle_beta   90.00
_cell.angle_gamma   90.00
#
_symmetry.space_group_name_H-M   'P 1'
#
loop_
_entity.id
_entity.type
_entity.pdbx_description
1 polymer ?
#
loop_
_entity_poly.entity_id
_entity_poly.type
_entity_poly.pdbx_seq_one_letter_code
_entity_poly.pdbx_strand_id
1 'polypeptide(L)'
;LKRYLEMRGADAGPWNRLCALPALWVGLLYDDTAQAAAWDLIRDWQVDELEALRLEVPRLGMRAPFRGGDLREPIRQMLRIAATGLQARRQVDCEGNDERVFLEPLIELAQVGRSPAEFKLDLFQGRWQGRIEPLFDEYAF
;
A
#
# COMPACT_ATOMS: atom_id res chain seq x y z
N LEU A 1 -13.61 -7.34 -17.69
CA LEU A 1 -14.20 -7.06 -16.37
C LEU A 1 -15.25 -8.13 -16.07
N LYS A 2 -15.34 -8.63 -14.83
CA LYS A 2 -16.43 -9.54 -14.41
C LYS A 2 -17.59 -8.70 -13.84
N ARG A 3 -18.51 -9.33 -13.09
CA ARG A 3 -19.53 -8.63 -12.29
C ARG A 3 -18.96 -7.75 -11.16
N TYR A 4 -17.68 -7.93 -10.85
CA TYR A 4 -16.94 -7.22 -9.82
C TYR A 4 -15.52 -6.89 -10.33
N LEU A 5 -14.90 -5.91 -9.68
CA LEU A 5 -13.51 -5.51 -9.93
C LEU A 5 -12.58 -6.25 -8.97
N GLU A 6 -11.46 -6.78 -9.48
CA GLU A 6 -10.47 -7.52 -8.71
C GLU A 6 -9.15 -6.73 -8.68
N MET A 7 -8.66 -6.39 -7.49
CA MET A 7 -7.36 -5.74 -7.31
C MET A 7 -6.28 -6.80 -7.09
N ARG A 8 -5.35 -6.92 -8.04
CA ARG A 8 -4.43 -8.09 -8.15
C ARG A 8 -2.95 -7.71 -8.08
N GLY A 9 -2.65 -6.52 -7.57
CA GLY A 9 -1.30 -5.93 -7.60
C GLY A 9 -0.49 -6.07 -6.32
N ALA A 10 -1.01 -6.73 -5.28
CA ALA A 10 -0.37 -6.79 -3.97
C ALA A 10 0.17 -8.20 -3.68
N ASP A 11 1.35 -8.23 -3.05
CA ASP A 11 1.93 -9.46 -2.51
C ASP A 11 1.19 -9.91 -1.24
N ALA A 12 1.19 -11.21 -0.98
CA ALA A 12 0.72 -11.76 0.29
C ALA A 12 1.67 -11.35 1.44
N GLY A 13 1.13 -11.29 2.65
CA GLY A 13 1.89 -10.88 3.83
C GLY A 13 1.23 -11.30 5.13
N PRO A 14 1.77 -10.84 6.27
CA PRO A 14 1.20 -11.12 7.59
C PRO A 14 -0.22 -10.57 7.73
N TRP A 15 -0.97 -11.12 8.68
CA TRP A 15 -2.39 -10.83 8.93
C TRP A 15 -2.75 -9.34 8.88
N ASN A 16 -2.01 -8.49 9.59
CA ASN A 16 -2.28 -7.05 9.63
C ASN A 16 -2.23 -6.39 8.24
N ARG A 17 -1.37 -6.87 7.32
CA ARG A 17 -1.29 -6.37 5.94
C ARG A 17 -2.35 -6.98 5.03
N LEU A 18 -2.77 -8.22 5.30
CA LEU A 18 -3.90 -8.83 4.61
C LEU A 18 -5.19 -8.03 4.85
N CYS A 19 -5.40 -7.52 6.08
CA CYS A 19 -6.52 -6.65 6.40
C CYS A 19 -6.34 -5.22 5.84
N ALA A 20 -5.11 -4.74 5.69
CA ALA A 20 -4.84 -3.40 5.18
C ALA A 20 -5.19 -3.23 3.69
N LEU A 21 -4.98 -4.27 2.87
CA LEU A 21 -5.27 -4.23 1.43
C LEU A 21 -6.76 -3.94 1.11
N PRO A 22 -7.75 -4.67 1.66
CA PRO A 22 -9.15 -4.34 1.43
C PRO A 22 -9.51 -2.98 2.03
N ALA A 23 -8.98 -2.61 3.20
CA ALA A 23 -9.22 -1.30 3.80
C ALA A 23 -8.76 -0.15 2.88
N LEU A 24 -7.60 -0.29 2.22
CA LEU A 24 -7.12 0.67 1.23
C LEU A 24 -8.11 0.85 0.09
N TRP A 25 -8.53 -0.24 -0.55
CA TRP A 25 -9.42 -0.16 -1.72
C TRP A 25 -10.84 0.29 -1.37
N VAL A 26 -11.38 -0.15 -0.22
CA VAL A 26 -12.67 0.33 0.29
C VAL A 26 -12.60 1.84 0.58
N GLY A 27 -11.53 2.29 1.24
CA GLY A 27 -11.30 3.71 1.52
C GLY A 27 -11.19 4.58 0.27
N LEU A 28 -10.62 4.06 -0.82
CA LEU A 28 -10.49 4.80 -2.08
C LEU A 28 -11.77 4.81 -2.93
N LEU A 29 -12.55 3.73 -2.89
CA LEU A 29 -13.56 3.48 -3.93
C LEU A 29 -15.01 3.51 -3.45
N TYR A 30 -15.28 3.35 -2.15
CA TYR A 30 -16.65 3.20 -1.62
C TYR A 30 -17.22 4.48 -0.99
N ASP A 31 -16.56 5.61 -1.23
CA ASP A 31 -17.04 6.95 -0.95
C ASP A 31 -16.81 7.83 -2.18
N ASP A 32 -17.83 8.58 -2.62
CA ASP A 32 -17.77 9.36 -3.87
C ASP A 32 -16.74 10.50 -3.80
N THR A 33 -16.54 11.09 -2.62
CA THR A 33 -15.57 12.19 -2.43
C THR A 33 -14.15 11.65 -2.46
N ALA A 34 -13.90 10.52 -1.79
CA ALA A 34 -12.60 9.85 -1.82
C ALA A 34 -12.27 9.34 -3.24
N GLN A 35 -13.26 8.79 -3.95
CA GLN A 35 -13.07 8.34 -5.32
C GLN A 35 -12.74 9.50 -6.27
N ALA A 36 -13.43 10.65 -6.14
CA ALA A 36 -13.11 11.84 -6.93
C ALA A 36 -11.71 12.37 -6.62
N ALA A 37 -11.31 12.42 -5.35
CA ALA A 37 -9.96 12.83 -4.94
C ALA A 37 -8.87 11.87 -5.44
N ALA A 38 -9.15 10.55 -5.43
CA ALA A 38 -8.24 9.55 -5.99
C ALA A 38 -8.10 9.70 -7.50
N TRP A 39 -9.18 10.03 -8.21
CA TRP A 39 -9.12 10.37 -9.63
C TRP A 39 -8.30 11.64 -9.87
N ASP A 40 -8.53 12.71 -9.09
CA ASP A 40 -7.80 13.96 -9.21
C ASP A 40 -6.29 13.80 -8.96
N LEU A 41 -5.88 12.85 -8.13
CA LEU A 41 -4.47 12.51 -7.91
C LEU A 41 -3.77 11.94 -9.17
N ILE A 42 -4.51 11.20 -10.01
CA ILE A 42 -3.93 10.44 -11.13
C ILE A 42 -4.40 10.90 -12.52
N ARG A 43 -5.33 11.84 -12.60
CA ARG A 43 -6.04 12.21 -13.85
C ARG A 43 -5.14 12.71 -14.96
N ASP A 44 -3.98 13.26 -14.63
CA ASP A 44 -3.01 13.80 -15.58
C ASP A 44 -1.83 12.84 -15.82
N TRP A 45 -1.83 11.65 -15.22
CA TRP A 45 -0.81 10.63 -15.42
C TRP A 45 -0.93 10.05 -16.83
N GLN A 46 0.21 9.97 -17.50
CA GLN A 46 0.31 9.45 -18.86
C GLN A 46 0.53 7.94 -18.85
N VAL A 47 0.19 7.28 -19.97
CA VAL A 47 0.27 5.81 -20.08
C VAL A 47 1.71 5.32 -20.02
N ASP A 48 2.64 6.05 -20.63
CA ASP A 48 4.07 5.78 -20.59
C ASP A 48 4.65 5.94 -19.17
N GLU A 49 4.18 6.94 -18.41
CA GLU A 49 4.52 7.09 -16.99
C GLU A 49 4.03 5.89 -16.17
N LEU A 50 2.80 5.43 -16.40
CA LEU A 50 2.24 4.25 -15.73
C LEU A 50 3.01 2.97 -16.07
N GLU A 51 3.42 2.80 -17.33
CA GLU A 51 4.22 1.66 -17.78
C GLU A 51 5.61 1.67 -17.14
N ALA A 52 6.26 2.84 -17.09
CA ALA A 52 7.55 3.01 -16.41
C ALA A 52 7.43 2.63 -14.93
N LEU A 53 6.42 3.14 -14.22
CA LEU A 53 6.18 2.80 -12.82
C LEU A 53 5.93 1.30 -12.63
N ARG A 54 5.18 0.66 -13.53
CA ARG A 54 4.92 -0.79 -13.46
C ARG A 54 6.20 -1.62 -13.53
N LEU A 55 7.22 -1.16 -14.26
CA LEU A 55 8.52 -1.82 -14.38
C LEU A 55 9.47 -1.47 -13.22
N GLU A 56 9.42 -0.23 -12.73
CA GLU A 56 10.36 0.26 -11.73
C GLU A 56 9.96 -0.09 -10.29
N VAL A 57 8.67 -0.05 -9.95
CA VAL A 57 8.16 -0.32 -8.60
C VAL A 57 8.57 -1.70 -8.07
N PRO A 58 8.54 -2.80 -8.84
CA PRO A 58 9.03 -4.10 -8.37
C PRO A 58 10.50 -4.08 -7.91
N ARG A 59 11.31 -3.17 -8.45
CA ARG A 59 12.76 -3.08 -8.19
C ARG A 59 13.12 -2.01 -7.16
N LEU A 60 12.44 -0.86 -7.19
CA LEU A 60 12.78 0.32 -6.40
C LEU A 60 11.76 0.61 -5.29
N GLY A 61 10.61 -0.07 -5.30
CA GLY A 61 9.52 0.16 -4.36
C GLY A 61 9.03 1.60 -4.43
N MET A 62 8.86 2.22 -3.26
CA MET A 62 8.37 3.60 -3.13
C MET A 62 9.38 4.65 -3.58
N ARG A 63 10.65 4.27 -3.79
CA ARG A 63 11.71 5.15 -4.29
C ARG A 63 11.79 5.20 -5.81
N ALA A 64 10.85 4.56 -6.52
CA ALA A 64 10.76 4.68 -7.97
C ALA A 64 10.67 6.17 -8.36
N PRO A 65 11.54 6.67 -9.25
CA PRO A 65 11.51 8.06 -9.71
C PRO A 65 10.17 8.39 -10.37
N PHE A 66 9.59 9.53 -10.00
CA PHE A 66 8.33 9.98 -10.58
C PHE A 66 8.25 11.50 -10.59
N ARG A 67 8.09 12.11 -11.78
CA ARG A 67 7.84 13.56 -11.98
C ARG A 67 8.73 14.49 -11.14
N GLY A 68 10.04 14.25 -11.15
CA GLY A 68 11.02 15.08 -10.42
C GLY A 68 11.16 14.77 -8.93
N GLY A 69 10.41 13.79 -8.42
CA GLY A 69 10.53 13.23 -7.08
C GLY A 69 10.53 11.69 -7.10
N ASP A 70 9.98 11.09 -6.06
CA ASP A 70 9.73 9.65 -5.99
C ASP A 70 8.23 9.34 -5.80
N LEU A 71 7.87 8.07 -5.99
CA LEU A 71 6.49 7.60 -5.88
C LEU A 71 5.93 7.67 -4.43
N ARG A 72 6.78 7.93 -3.43
CA ARG A 72 6.38 7.92 -2.02
C ARG A 72 5.36 9.00 -1.70
N GLU A 73 5.48 10.19 -2.28
CA GLU A 73 4.54 11.27 -2.01
C GLU A 73 3.14 10.97 -2.58
N PRO A 74 2.99 10.54 -3.85
CA PRO A 74 1.72 10.02 -4.35
C PRO A 74 1.13 8.91 -3.47
N ILE A 75 1.94 7.97 -2.99
CA ILE A 75 1.50 6.89 -2.08
C ILE A 75 0.95 7.46 -0.77
N ARG A 76 1.62 8.45 -0.17
CA ARG A 76 1.14 9.11 1.06
C ARG A 76 -0.17 9.85 0.82
N GLN A 77 -0.31 10.54 -0.32
CA GLN A 77 -1.56 11.21 -0.67
C GLN A 77 -2.69 10.20 -0.87
N MET A 78 -2.44 9.10 -1.58
CA MET A 78 -3.39 7.99 -1.72
C MET A 78 -3.84 7.43 -0.36
N LEU A 79 -2.92 7.21 0.59
CA LEU A 79 -3.26 6.71 1.92
C LEU A 79 -4.11 7.72 2.72
N ARG A 80 -3.85 9.03 2.59
CA ARG A 80 -4.69 10.07 3.20
C ARG A 80 -6.12 10.05 2.62
N ILE A 81 -6.25 9.92 1.30
CA ILE A 81 -7.55 9.83 0.62
C ILE A 81 -8.30 8.57 1.09
N ALA A 82 -7.62 7.43 1.16
CA ALA A 82 -8.22 6.19 1.65
C ALA A 82 -8.72 6.33 3.09
N ALA A 83 -7.94 6.97 3.97
CA ALA A 83 -8.35 7.24 5.35
C ALA A 83 -9.59 8.13 5.41
N THR A 84 -9.68 9.17 4.57
CA THR A 84 -10.89 10.01 4.52
C THR A 84 -12.13 9.25 4.06
N GLY A 85 -12.00 8.34 3.09
CA GLY A 85 -13.13 7.54 2.63
C GLY A 85 -13.58 6.50 3.66
N LEU A 86 -12.65 5.86 4.40
CA LEU A 86 -13.02 5.00 5.52
C LEU A 86 -13.76 5.77 6.62
N GLN A 87 -13.26 6.95 6.98
CA GLN A 87 -13.93 7.81 7.96
C GLN A 87 -15.35 8.21 7.51
N ALA A 88 -15.54 8.51 6.22
CA ALA A 88 -16.85 8.88 5.67
C ALA A 88 -17.89 7.76 5.78
N ARG A 89 -17.45 6.49 5.71
CA ARG A 89 -18.33 5.32 5.84
C ARG A 89 -18.88 5.09 7.25
N ARG A 90 -18.23 5.67 8.28
CA ARG A 90 -18.63 5.59 9.70
C ARG A 90 -18.89 4.16 10.18
N GLN A 91 -18.13 3.20 9.67
CA GLN A 91 -18.16 1.83 10.17
C GLN A 91 -17.20 1.76 11.36
N VAL A 92 -17.70 1.22 12.47
CA VAL A 92 -16.95 1.07 13.72
C VAL A 92 -17.19 -0.33 14.27
N ASP A 93 -16.23 -0.83 15.04
CA ASP A 93 -16.41 -2.07 15.79
C ASP A 93 -17.33 -1.89 17.02
N CYS A 94 -17.50 -2.94 17.83
CA CYS A 94 -18.31 -2.88 19.03
C CYS A 94 -17.76 -1.96 20.13
N GLU A 95 -16.49 -1.56 20.04
CA GLU A 95 -15.82 -0.64 20.97
C GLU A 95 -15.80 0.80 20.44
N GLY A 96 -16.27 1.02 19.21
CA GLY A 96 -16.30 2.34 18.56
C GLY A 96 -15.02 2.69 17.82
N ASN A 97 -14.11 1.73 17.61
CA ASN A 97 -12.88 1.95 16.85
C ASN A 97 -13.18 2.06 15.35
N ASP A 98 -12.53 3.01 14.71
CA ASP A 98 -12.69 3.32 13.30
C ASP A 98 -11.84 2.40 12.42
N GLU A 99 -12.39 1.95 11.27
CA GLU A 99 -11.72 1.07 10.31
C GLU A 99 -10.38 1.63 9.79
N ARG A 100 -10.10 2.93 9.94
CA ARG A 100 -8.80 3.54 9.61
C ARG A 100 -7.60 2.87 10.29
N VAL A 101 -7.79 2.21 11.43
CA VAL A 101 -6.73 1.44 12.11
C VAL A 101 -6.07 0.41 11.17
N PHE A 102 -6.83 -0.16 10.23
CA PHE A 102 -6.30 -1.12 9.26
C PHE A 102 -5.30 -0.52 8.27
N LEU A 103 -5.27 0.81 8.10
CA LEU A 103 -4.31 1.49 7.24
C LEU A 103 -2.96 1.76 7.92
N GLU A 104 -2.88 1.66 9.26
CA GLU A 104 -1.67 1.97 10.03
C GLU A 104 -0.41 1.26 9.50
N PRO A 105 -0.44 -0.06 9.20
CA PRO A 105 0.75 -0.74 8.67
C PRO A 105 1.24 -0.17 7.33
N LEU A 106 0.33 0.34 6.49
CA LEU A 106 0.71 0.96 5.21
C LEU A 106 1.23 2.38 5.40
N ILE A 107 0.63 3.13 6.33
CA ILE A 107 1.07 4.48 6.70
C ILE A 107 2.50 4.42 7.25
N GLU A 108 2.80 3.49 8.15
CA GLU A 108 4.15 3.30 8.69
C GLU A 108 5.16 2.99 7.57
N LEU A 109 4.84 2.08 6.66
CA LEU A 109 5.72 1.75 5.53
C LEU A 109 5.98 2.97 4.63
N ALA A 110 4.95 3.77 4.33
CA ALA A 110 5.08 4.99 3.56
C ALA A 110 5.83 6.10 4.31
N GLN A 111 5.71 6.14 5.64
CA GLN A 111 6.46 7.05 6.51
C GLN A 111 7.93 6.67 6.62
N VAL A 112 8.28 5.38 6.64
CA VAL A 112 9.68 4.92 6.62
C VAL A 112 10.25 5.00 5.19
N GLY A 113 9.42 4.81 4.16
CA GLY A 113 9.84 4.80 2.76
C GLY A 113 10.57 3.52 2.36
N ARG A 114 10.24 2.41 3.03
CA ARG A 114 10.84 1.09 2.82
C ARG A 114 9.75 0.03 2.70
N SER A 115 9.90 -0.84 1.72
CA SER A 115 9.01 -1.97 1.49
C SER A 115 9.33 -3.15 2.43
N PRO A 116 8.36 -4.06 2.65
CA PRO A 116 8.62 -5.32 3.36
C PRO A 116 9.79 -6.13 2.78
N ALA A 117 9.98 -6.10 1.46
CA ALA A 117 11.08 -6.77 0.78
C ALA A 117 12.43 -6.20 1.20
N GLU A 118 12.55 -4.88 1.34
CA GLU A 118 13.79 -4.24 1.78
C GLU A 118 14.13 -4.56 3.24
N PHE A 119 13.14 -4.67 4.13
CA PHE A 119 13.41 -5.11 5.50
C PHE A 119 13.94 -6.56 5.54
N LYS A 120 13.36 -7.45 4.73
CA LYS A 120 13.83 -8.83 4.60
C LYS A 120 15.23 -8.90 3.97
N LEU A 121 15.54 -8.00 3.04
CA LEU A 121 16.87 -7.93 2.43
C LEU A 121 17.95 -7.52 3.45
N ASP A 122 17.65 -6.55 4.33
CA ASP A 122 18.57 -6.18 5.42
C ASP A 122 18.77 -7.36 6.39
N LEU A 123 17.71 -8.09 6.73
CA LEU A 123 17.81 -9.28 7.57
C LEU A 123 18.69 -10.35 6.91
N PHE A 124 18.46 -10.60 5.62
CA PHE A 124 19.23 -11.53 4.82
C PHE A 124 20.71 -11.17 4.78
N GLN A 125 21.05 -9.91 4.48
CA GLN A 125 22.43 -9.44 4.39
C GLN A 125 23.11 -9.29 5.76
N GLY A 126 22.33 -9.01 6.81
CA GLY A 126 22.81 -8.83 8.18
C GLY A 126 22.68 -10.08 9.02
N ARG A 127 21.66 -10.12 9.88
CA ARG A 127 21.49 -11.14 10.93
C ARG A 127 21.46 -12.57 10.39
N TRP A 128 20.89 -12.79 9.22
CA TRP A 128 20.81 -14.12 8.61
C TRP A 128 22.06 -14.51 7.82
N GLN A 129 23.01 -13.58 7.59
CA GLN A 129 24.30 -13.86 6.96
C GLN A 129 24.20 -14.59 5.61
N GLY A 130 23.25 -14.18 4.77
CA GLY A 130 22.99 -14.78 3.45
C GLY A 130 22.22 -16.10 3.50
N ARG A 131 21.69 -16.50 4.65
CA ARG A 131 20.84 -17.69 4.82
C ARG A 131 19.37 -17.32 4.72
N ILE A 132 18.57 -18.17 4.09
CA ILE A 132 17.13 -17.93 3.88
C ILE A 132 16.25 -18.69 4.87
N GLU A 133 16.78 -19.71 5.51
CA GLU A 133 16.10 -20.60 6.46
C GLU A 133 15.34 -19.82 7.56
N PRO A 134 15.90 -18.76 8.19
CA PRO A 134 15.18 -18.01 9.21
C PRO A 134 13.90 -17.31 8.72
N LEU A 135 13.77 -17.07 7.41
CA LEU A 135 12.55 -16.50 6.82
C LEU A 135 11.34 -17.39 7.12
N PHE A 136 11.52 -18.72 7.11
CA PHE A 136 10.43 -19.67 7.31
C PHE A 136 10.00 -19.80 8.77
N ASP A 137 10.82 -19.37 9.73
CA ASP A 137 10.46 -19.34 11.14
C ASP A 137 9.87 -17.98 11.52
N GLU A 138 10.50 -16.88 11.08
CA GLU A 138 10.15 -15.53 11.51
C GLU A 138 9.00 -14.90 10.72
N TYR A 139 8.75 -15.39 9.51
CA TYR A 139 7.66 -14.95 8.62
C TYR A 139 6.73 -16.11 8.24
N ALA A 140 6.62 -17.13 9.09
CA ALA A 140 5.50 -18.05 9.05
C ALA A 140 4.26 -17.38 9.66
N PHE A 141 3.23 -17.18 8.84
CA PHE A 141 1.94 -16.60 9.23
C PHE A 141 0.80 -17.33 8.52
#